data_AF-A0A940BW63-F1
#
_entry.id   AF-A0A940BW63-F1
#
_cell.length_a   1.000
_cell.length_b   1.000
_cell.length_c   1.000
_cell.angle_alpha   90.00
_cell.angle_beta   90.00
_cell.angle_gamma   90.00
#
_symmetry.space_group_name_H-M   'P 1'
#
loop_
_entity.id
_entity.type
_entity.pdbx_description
1 polymer ?
#
loop_
_entity_poly.entity_id
_entity_poly.type
_entity_poly.pdbx_seq_one_letter_code
_entity_poly.pdbx_strand_id
1 'polypeptide(L)'
;MNPIRKPWAGSMTDRERFNRQMHYQSVDRCFNMEFGYWKENFQLWPLFYENGITSNAEADAFFSFDRIEQIGGANWMCPPFEEKEVGRHDNKIVLINADGLMAEVLASGRDTIPHYLKSSVTTPEDWKRVKEEHFDINAPGRTIDVAALKARHPDDRDYPLGVSCGSMIGKVRDMLTFEGLAYACYDYPDMVEDMVETCCQLVEHSLDQLLGQFAFDYASGWEDICFKNGPIVSVPFFRDV
;
A
#
# COMPACT_ATOMS: atom_id res chain seq x y z
N MET A 1 -9.72 16.96 -19.18
CA MET A 1 -10.61 15.79 -19.30
C MET A 1 -12.04 16.22 -18.98
N ASN A 2 -13.05 15.77 -19.72
CA ASN A 2 -14.45 16.08 -19.41
C ASN A 2 -15.03 14.97 -18.53
N PRO A 3 -15.56 15.27 -17.34
CA PRO A 3 -16.18 14.25 -16.50
C PRO A 3 -17.47 13.72 -17.14
N ILE A 4 -17.79 12.45 -16.90
CA ILE A 4 -19.01 11.80 -17.43
C ILE A 4 -20.29 12.37 -16.82
N ARG A 5 -20.16 12.99 -15.65
CA ARG A 5 -21.25 13.67 -14.94
C ARG A 5 -20.73 14.93 -14.27
N LYS A 6 -21.65 15.81 -13.87
CA LYS A 6 -21.29 16.95 -13.02
C LYS A 6 -20.92 16.43 -11.62
N PRO A 7 -20.07 17.16 -10.88
CA PRO A 7 -19.88 16.92 -9.46
C PRO A 7 -21.20 16.88 -8.72
N TRP A 8 -21.27 16.05 -7.69
CA TRP A 8 -22.46 15.93 -6.88
C TRP A 8 -22.74 17.22 -6.12
N ALA A 9 -24.02 17.60 -6.07
CA ALA A 9 -24.43 18.82 -5.39
C ALA A 9 -23.97 18.80 -3.92
N GLY A 10 -23.33 19.88 -3.50
CA GLY A 10 -22.77 20.06 -2.16
C GLY A 10 -22.41 21.53 -1.94
N SER A 11 -22.29 21.91 -0.68
CA SER A 11 -21.88 23.23 -0.21
C SER A 11 -20.53 23.22 0.52
N MET A 12 -20.04 22.04 0.90
CA MET A 12 -18.76 21.83 1.58
C MET A 12 -17.66 21.49 0.57
N THR A 13 -16.40 21.79 0.93
CA THR A 13 -15.24 21.24 0.21
C THR A 13 -15.08 19.74 0.52
N ASP A 14 -14.26 19.04 -0.27
CA ASP A 14 -13.99 17.62 -0.05
C ASP A 14 -13.30 17.41 1.30
N ARG A 15 -12.34 18.27 1.64
CA ARG A 15 -11.65 18.29 2.95
C ARG A 15 -12.61 18.53 4.10
N GLU A 16 -13.49 19.52 4.00
CA GLU A 16 -14.48 19.80 5.04
C GLU A 16 -15.42 18.61 5.22
N ARG A 17 -15.97 18.08 4.12
CA ARG A 17 -16.89 16.94 4.14
C ARG A 17 -16.24 15.71 4.76
N PHE A 18 -15.02 15.38 4.34
CA PHE A 18 -14.26 14.25 4.88
C PHE A 18 -14.06 14.40 6.39
N ASN A 19 -13.51 15.53 6.84
CA ASN A 19 -13.23 15.75 8.25
C ASN A 19 -14.49 15.71 9.10
N ARG A 20 -15.58 16.35 8.64
CA ARG A 20 -16.88 16.32 9.35
C ARG A 20 -17.44 14.90 9.42
N GLN A 21 -17.40 14.15 8.33
CA GLN A 21 -17.87 12.76 8.29
C GLN A 21 -17.07 11.87 9.26
N MET A 22 -15.74 11.98 9.24
CA MET A 22 -14.86 11.19 10.12
C MET A 22 -14.96 11.58 11.61
N HIS A 23 -15.47 12.77 11.91
CA HIS A 23 -15.74 13.24 13.28
C HIS A 23 -17.23 13.21 13.65
N TYR A 24 -18.05 12.43 12.93
CA TYR A 24 -19.47 12.22 13.21
C TYR A 24 -20.30 13.51 13.28
N GLN A 25 -19.94 14.52 12.48
CA GLN A 25 -20.66 15.78 12.35
C GLN A 25 -21.61 15.75 11.16
N SER A 26 -22.58 16.68 11.11
CA SER A 26 -23.48 16.81 9.96
C SER A 26 -22.72 17.19 8.69
N VAL A 27 -23.06 16.54 7.57
CA VAL A 27 -22.50 16.76 6.23
C VAL A 27 -23.60 17.09 5.22
N ASP A 28 -23.24 17.74 4.12
CA ASP A 28 -24.15 18.06 3.02
C ASP A 28 -24.51 16.84 2.16
N ARG A 29 -23.58 15.88 2.06
CA ARG A 29 -23.72 14.52 1.51
C ARG A 29 -22.56 13.65 2.00
N CYS A 30 -22.62 12.35 1.74
CA CYS A 30 -21.49 11.46 2.05
C CYS A 30 -20.27 11.79 1.17
N PHE A 31 -19.08 11.64 1.76
CA PHE A 31 -17.82 11.57 1.04
C PHE A 31 -17.78 10.30 0.19
N ASN A 32 -17.38 10.40 -1.07
CA ASN A 32 -17.40 9.31 -2.01
C ASN A 32 -16.13 9.21 -2.83
N MET A 33 -15.46 8.08 -2.63
CA MET A 33 -14.18 7.70 -3.20
C MET A 33 -14.22 6.22 -3.56
N GLU A 34 -13.28 5.78 -4.39
CA GLU A 34 -13.17 4.39 -4.85
C GLU A 34 -11.77 3.84 -4.53
N PHE A 35 -11.65 2.52 -4.40
CA PHE A 35 -10.37 1.87 -4.10
C PHE A 35 -9.45 1.72 -5.34
N GLY A 36 -9.99 2.02 -6.52
CA GLY A 36 -9.28 2.01 -7.80
C GLY A 36 -9.56 0.78 -8.66
N TYR A 37 -8.91 0.75 -9.81
CA TYR A 37 -9.08 -0.26 -10.86
C TYR A 37 -7.76 -0.96 -11.16
N TRP A 38 -7.86 -2.19 -11.68
CA TRP A 38 -6.70 -2.92 -12.20
C TRP A 38 -6.18 -2.26 -13.47
N LYS A 39 -4.87 -2.39 -13.73
CA LYS A 39 -4.18 -1.69 -14.81
C LYS A 39 -4.75 -2.05 -16.19
N GLU A 40 -5.15 -3.29 -16.40
CA GLU A 40 -5.74 -3.75 -17.66
C GLU A 40 -7.12 -3.17 -17.91
N ASN A 41 -7.87 -2.81 -16.86
CA ASN A 41 -9.21 -2.25 -17.05
C ASN A 41 -9.14 -1.00 -17.92
N PHE A 42 -8.10 -0.17 -17.76
CA PHE A 42 -7.88 1.04 -18.57
C PHE A 42 -7.70 0.76 -20.07
N GLN A 43 -7.28 -0.45 -20.44
CA GLN A 43 -7.09 -0.87 -21.84
C GLN A 43 -8.24 -1.74 -22.37
N LEU A 44 -8.98 -2.41 -21.47
CA LEU A 44 -10.03 -3.37 -21.83
C LEU A 44 -11.42 -2.74 -21.85
N TRP A 45 -11.69 -1.76 -20.99
CA TRP A 45 -13.04 -1.23 -20.82
C TRP A 45 -13.25 -0.02 -21.74
N PRO A 46 -14.26 -0.05 -22.64
CA PRO A 46 -14.57 1.06 -23.56
C PRO A 46 -14.70 2.39 -22.83
N LEU A 47 -15.34 2.37 -21.67
CA LEU A 47 -15.50 3.54 -20.81
C LEU A 47 -14.17 4.25 -20.50
N PHE A 48 -13.07 3.51 -20.34
CA PHE A 48 -11.75 4.07 -20.07
C PHE A 48 -10.98 4.42 -21.34
N TYR A 49 -10.76 3.46 -22.24
CA TYR A 49 -9.89 3.71 -23.40
C TYR A 49 -10.50 4.69 -24.41
N GLU A 50 -11.84 4.76 -24.55
CA GLU A 50 -12.50 5.73 -25.45
C GLU A 50 -12.41 7.17 -24.89
N ASN A 51 -12.21 7.31 -23.58
CA ASN A 51 -12.06 8.60 -22.90
C ASN A 51 -10.59 8.95 -22.58
N GLY A 52 -9.63 8.11 -23.01
CA GLY A 52 -8.20 8.32 -22.77
C GLY A 52 -7.79 8.20 -21.30
N ILE A 53 -8.54 7.44 -20.49
CA ILE A 53 -8.24 7.20 -19.07
C ILE A 53 -7.18 6.12 -18.96
N THR A 54 -6.08 6.42 -18.29
CA THR A 54 -4.93 5.52 -18.11
C THR A 54 -4.51 5.32 -16.66
N SER A 55 -5.18 6.00 -15.72
CA SER A 55 -4.85 5.98 -14.31
C SER A 55 -6.09 6.14 -13.41
N ASN A 56 -5.96 5.75 -12.14
CA ASN A 56 -7.01 5.94 -11.14
C ASN A 56 -7.34 7.43 -10.95
N ALA A 57 -6.34 8.32 -10.90
CA ALA A 57 -6.58 9.76 -10.76
C ALA A 57 -7.43 10.34 -11.90
N GLU A 58 -7.19 9.89 -13.14
CA GLU A 58 -8.01 10.27 -14.30
C GLU A 58 -9.42 9.66 -14.21
N ALA A 59 -9.55 8.42 -13.75
CA ALA A 59 -10.84 7.76 -13.55
C ALA A 59 -11.68 8.47 -12.47
N ASP A 60 -11.08 8.83 -11.34
CA ASP A 60 -11.73 9.53 -10.24
C ASP A 60 -12.24 10.90 -10.68
N ALA A 61 -11.41 11.64 -11.42
CA ALA A 61 -11.81 12.90 -12.04
C ALA A 61 -12.95 12.70 -13.05
N PHE A 62 -12.87 11.65 -13.89
CA PHE A 62 -13.90 11.32 -14.86
C PHE A 62 -15.25 11.02 -14.21
N PHE A 63 -15.26 10.27 -13.10
CA PHE A 63 -16.48 9.95 -12.36
C PHE A 63 -16.92 11.01 -11.36
N SER A 64 -16.14 12.10 -11.21
CA SER A 64 -16.38 13.16 -10.23
C SER A 64 -16.50 12.62 -8.81
N PHE A 65 -15.56 11.75 -8.42
CA PHE A 65 -15.38 11.35 -7.04
C PHE A 65 -14.77 12.49 -6.22
N ASP A 66 -15.00 12.47 -4.92
CA ASP A 66 -14.38 13.41 -4.00
C ASP A 66 -12.88 13.13 -3.98
N ARG A 67 -12.07 14.18 -4.09
CA ARG A 67 -10.62 14.02 -4.14
C ARG A 67 -10.10 13.68 -2.75
N ILE A 68 -9.18 12.73 -2.68
CA ILE A 68 -8.42 12.37 -1.49
C ILE A 68 -6.99 12.05 -1.92
N GLU A 69 -6.02 12.48 -1.13
CA GLU A 69 -4.60 12.32 -1.45
C GLU A 69 -3.83 11.79 -0.25
N GLN A 70 -2.74 11.10 -0.51
CA GLN A 70 -1.85 10.58 0.54
C GLN A 70 -0.39 10.78 0.16
N ILE A 71 0.42 11.06 1.18
CA ILE A 71 1.88 11.07 1.07
C ILE A 71 2.50 10.18 2.14
N GLY A 72 3.72 9.71 1.88
CA GLY A 72 4.50 8.85 2.77
C GLY A 72 5.93 8.75 2.27
N GLY A 73 6.78 8.08 3.05
CA GLY A 73 8.12 7.72 2.63
C GLY A 73 8.21 6.27 2.14
N ALA A 74 9.42 5.83 1.85
CA ALA A 74 9.69 4.41 1.64
C ALA A 74 9.62 3.69 2.99
N ASN A 75 8.47 3.07 3.29
CA ASN A 75 8.18 2.38 4.56
C ASN A 75 8.36 0.85 4.50
N TRP A 76 9.06 0.35 3.47
CA TRP A 76 9.31 -1.09 3.26
C TRP A 76 10.74 -1.31 2.76
N MET A 77 10.99 -2.33 1.94
CA MET A 77 12.30 -2.60 1.34
C MET A 77 12.83 -1.43 0.49
N CYS A 78 14.09 -1.07 0.73
CA CYS A 78 14.83 -0.06 -0.01
C CYS A 78 16.32 -0.46 -0.04
N PRO A 79 16.84 -1.00 -1.17
CA PRO A 79 16.12 -1.31 -2.41
C PRO A 79 15.21 -2.55 -2.27
N PRO A 80 14.21 -2.76 -3.16
CA PRO A 80 13.52 -4.04 -3.27
C PRO A 80 14.44 -5.14 -3.81
N PHE A 81 13.96 -6.39 -3.83
CA PHE A 81 14.65 -7.48 -4.53
C PHE A 81 14.69 -7.21 -6.04
N GLU A 82 15.77 -7.67 -6.70
CA GLU A 82 15.85 -7.66 -8.16
C GLU A 82 14.82 -8.65 -8.74
N GLU A 83 13.92 -8.16 -9.57
CA GLU A 83 12.99 -9.03 -10.29
C GLU A 83 13.73 -9.88 -11.31
N LYS A 84 13.59 -11.20 -11.21
CA LYS A 84 14.36 -12.14 -12.03
C LYS A 84 13.53 -13.33 -12.45
N GLU A 85 13.42 -13.55 -13.76
CA GLU A 85 12.95 -14.82 -14.31
C GLU A 85 13.96 -15.93 -13.96
N VAL A 86 13.48 -16.95 -13.24
CA VAL A 86 14.27 -18.13 -12.86
C VAL A 86 13.90 -19.36 -13.68
N GLY A 87 12.79 -19.31 -14.41
CA GLY A 87 12.39 -20.36 -15.32
C GLY A 87 11.11 -20.04 -16.08
N ARG A 88 10.82 -20.86 -17.09
CA ARG A 88 9.63 -20.75 -17.92
C ARG A 88 9.16 -22.14 -18.31
N HIS A 89 7.87 -22.37 -18.25
CA HIS A 89 7.26 -23.61 -18.69
C HIS A 89 5.81 -23.36 -19.13
N ASP A 90 5.40 -24.03 -20.20
CA ASP A 90 4.07 -23.87 -20.80
C ASP A 90 3.71 -22.39 -21.06
N ASN A 91 2.62 -21.92 -20.43
CA ASN A 91 2.16 -20.52 -20.49
C ASN A 91 2.46 -19.76 -19.17
N LYS A 92 3.48 -20.19 -18.43
CA LYS A 92 3.87 -19.62 -17.13
C LYS A 92 5.34 -19.22 -17.10
N ILE A 93 5.60 -18.19 -16.31
CA ILE A 93 6.95 -17.72 -15.95
C ILE A 93 7.11 -17.95 -14.45
N VAL A 94 8.23 -18.53 -14.05
CA VAL A 94 8.65 -18.56 -12.65
C VAL A 94 9.64 -17.42 -12.45
N LEU A 95 9.34 -16.52 -11.53
CA LEU A 95 10.16 -15.36 -11.23
C LEU A 95 10.35 -15.20 -9.73
N ILE A 96 11.41 -14.49 -9.34
CA ILE A 96 11.51 -13.83 -8.03
C ILE A 96 11.00 -12.41 -8.22
N ASN A 97 9.99 -12.00 -7.44
CA ASN A 97 9.41 -10.66 -7.53
C ASN A 97 10.15 -9.65 -6.62
N ALA A 98 9.73 -8.39 -6.68
CA ALA A 98 10.29 -7.32 -5.87
C ALA A 98 10.15 -7.53 -4.34
N ASP A 99 9.22 -8.39 -3.91
CA ASP A 99 9.04 -8.78 -2.51
C ASP A 99 9.94 -9.96 -2.07
N GLY A 100 10.79 -10.47 -2.97
CA GLY A 100 11.64 -11.63 -2.71
C GLY A 100 10.91 -12.97 -2.75
N LEU A 101 9.70 -13.02 -3.30
CA LEU A 101 8.90 -14.23 -3.44
C LEU A 101 9.16 -14.87 -4.80
N MET A 102 9.43 -16.18 -4.77
CA MET A 102 9.36 -17.00 -5.98
C MET A 102 7.90 -17.32 -6.29
N ALA A 103 7.43 -16.93 -7.46
CA ALA A 103 6.05 -17.10 -7.88
C ALA A 103 5.93 -17.53 -9.34
N GLU A 104 4.87 -18.28 -9.64
CA GLU A 104 4.42 -18.52 -11.01
C GLU A 104 3.40 -17.47 -11.43
N VAL A 105 3.65 -16.84 -12.58
CA VAL A 105 2.74 -15.89 -13.22
C VAL A 105 2.44 -16.32 -14.65
N LEU A 106 1.34 -15.83 -15.23
CA LEU A 106 1.02 -16.10 -16.63
C LEU A 106 1.99 -15.37 -17.57
N ALA A 107 2.51 -16.09 -18.56
CA ALA A 107 3.43 -15.53 -19.55
C ALA A 107 2.79 -14.46 -20.45
N SER A 108 1.45 -14.40 -20.49
CA SER A 108 0.69 -13.38 -21.20
C SER A 108 0.76 -11.99 -20.55
N GLY A 109 1.26 -11.88 -19.32
CA GLY A 109 1.33 -10.63 -18.58
C GLY A 109 -0.03 -10.10 -18.11
N ARG A 110 -1.06 -10.96 -18.06
CA ARG A 110 -2.34 -10.62 -17.42
C ARG A 110 -2.20 -10.70 -15.90
N ASP A 111 -2.68 -9.69 -15.20
CA ASP A 111 -2.74 -9.70 -13.75
C ASP A 111 -3.73 -10.77 -13.27
N THR A 112 -3.17 -11.74 -12.57
CA THR A 112 -3.88 -12.75 -11.78
C THR A 112 -3.11 -12.93 -10.49
N ILE A 113 -3.77 -13.36 -9.42
CA ILE A 113 -3.07 -13.69 -8.16
C ILE A 113 -1.96 -14.72 -8.48
N PRO A 114 -0.67 -14.38 -8.25
CA PRO A 114 0.42 -15.30 -8.53
C PRO A 114 0.32 -16.57 -7.68
N HIS A 115 0.82 -17.68 -8.21
CA HIS A 115 0.98 -18.89 -7.42
C HIS A 115 2.34 -18.83 -6.72
N TYR A 116 2.36 -18.46 -5.44
CA TYR A 116 3.58 -18.36 -4.65
C TYR A 116 4.15 -19.75 -4.35
N LEU A 117 5.41 -19.96 -4.72
CA LEU A 117 6.12 -21.22 -4.54
C LEU A 117 6.99 -21.21 -3.29
N LYS A 118 7.68 -20.09 -3.02
CA LYS A 118 8.65 -19.98 -1.93
C LYS A 118 8.96 -18.53 -1.57
N SER A 119 9.18 -18.26 -0.28
CA SER A 119 9.76 -17.00 0.19
C SER A 119 11.30 -17.05 0.23
N SER A 120 11.95 -15.91 0.01
CA SER A 120 13.38 -15.73 0.34
C SER A 120 13.67 -15.71 1.83
N VAL A 121 12.63 -15.61 2.69
CA VAL A 121 12.73 -15.68 4.15
C VAL A 121 11.94 -16.87 4.67
N THR A 122 12.65 -17.88 5.17
CA THR A 122 12.04 -19.06 5.80
C THR A 122 12.57 -19.35 7.20
N THR A 123 13.63 -18.64 7.60
CA THR A 123 14.35 -18.82 8.86
C THR A 123 14.81 -17.46 9.42
N PRO A 124 15.12 -17.38 10.72
CA PRO A 124 15.69 -16.17 11.32
C PRO A 124 16.99 -15.71 10.64
N GLU A 125 17.85 -16.63 10.20
CA GLU A 125 19.08 -16.31 9.48
C GLU A 125 18.79 -15.67 8.11
N ASP A 126 17.76 -16.15 7.40
CA ASP A 126 17.32 -15.51 6.16
C ASP A 126 16.83 -14.09 6.43
N TRP A 127 15.99 -13.90 7.47
CA TRP A 127 15.46 -12.59 7.82
C TRP A 127 16.59 -11.61 8.16
N LYS A 128 17.56 -12.03 8.98
CA LYS A 128 18.71 -11.19 9.32
C LYS A 128 19.43 -10.66 8.08
N ARG A 129 19.73 -11.55 7.12
CA ARG A 129 20.37 -11.17 5.84
C ARG A 129 19.51 -10.19 5.04
N VAL A 130 18.22 -10.49 4.91
CA VAL A 130 17.27 -9.63 4.16
C VAL A 130 17.12 -8.25 4.82
N LYS A 131 17.06 -8.20 6.16
CA LYS A 131 17.01 -6.96 6.94
C LYS A 131 18.26 -6.10 6.69
N GLU A 132 19.44 -6.69 6.74
CA GLU A 132 20.71 -6.01 6.46
C GLU A 132 20.78 -5.47 5.01
N GLU A 133 20.27 -6.23 4.03
CA GLU A 133 20.33 -5.87 2.61
C GLU A 133 19.27 -4.83 2.19
N HIS A 134 18.08 -4.86 2.79
CA HIS A 134 16.90 -4.14 2.27
C HIS A 134 16.20 -3.19 3.26
N PHE A 135 16.54 -3.25 4.56
CA PHE A 135 15.82 -2.52 5.60
C PHE A 135 16.71 -1.53 6.37
N ASP A 136 17.83 -1.08 5.78
CA ASP A 136 18.61 0.03 6.35
C ASP A 136 17.74 1.30 6.43
N ILE A 137 17.48 1.75 7.65
CA ILE A 137 16.70 2.96 7.95
C ILE A 137 17.37 4.23 7.40
N ASN A 138 18.69 4.21 7.20
CA ASN A 138 19.45 5.33 6.66
C ASN A 138 19.67 5.25 5.15
N ALA A 139 19.03 4.28 4.47
CA ALA A 139 19.15 4.14 3.03
C ALA A 139 18.76 5.46 2.32
N PRO A 140 19.55 5.97 1.37
CA PRO A 140 19.30 7.26 0.73
C PRO A 140 17.90 7.41 0.12
N GLY A 141 17.30 6.30 -0.34
CA GLY A 141 15.94 6.28 -0.89
C GLY A 141 14.82 6.57 0.11
N ARG A 142 15.13 6.70 1.41
CA ARG A 142 14.17 7.03 2.48
C ARG A 142 14.12 8.53 2.82
N THR A 143 14.99 9.35 2.23
CA THR A 143 14.93 10.80 2.40
C THR A 143 13.77 11.37 1.59
N ILE A 144 12.86 12.08 2.26
CA ILE A 144 11.66 12.66 1.64
C ILE A 144 11.94 14.10 1.19
N ASP A 145 11.64 14.41 -0.08
CA ASP A 145 11.65 15.78 -0.58
C ASP A 145 10.38 16.53 -0.12
N VAL A 146 10.43 17.03 1.11
CA VAL A 146 9.33 17.80 1.73
C VAL A 146 8.97 19.04 0.91
N ALA A 147 9.94 19.69 0.28
CA ALA A 147 9.70 20.90 -0.50
C ALA A 147 8.86 20.59 -1.76
N ALA A 148 9.21 19.52 -2.48
CA ALA A 148 8.41 19.05 -3.62
C ALA A 148 7.00 18.63 -3.20
N LEU A 149 6.85 17.98 -2.04
CA LEU A 149 5.53 17.62 -1.51
C LEU A 149 4.70 18.85 -1.13
N LYS A 150 5.29 19.89 -0.51
CA LYS A 150 4.61 21.17 -0.21
C LYS A 150 4.17 21.89 -1.48
N ALA A 151 4.98 21.86 -2.54
CA ALA A 151 4.59 22.43 -3.82
C ALA A 151 3.37 21.71 -4.45
N ARG A 152 3.22 20.41 -4.20
CA ARG A 152 2.09 19.61 -4.70
C ARG A 152 0.84 19.72 -3.81
N HIS A 153 1.04 19.90 -2.51
CA HIS A 153 -0.02 19.93 -1.49
C HIS A 153 0.07 21.21 -0.65
N PRO A 154 -0.45 22.34 -1.17
CA PRO A 154 -0.41 23.61 -0.45
C PRO A 154 -1.34 23.61 0.78
N ASP A 155 -1.12 24.56 1.68
CA ASP A 155 -1.86 24.67 2.95
C ASP A 155 -3.35 24.98 2.77
N ASP A 156 -3.70 25.68 1.70
CA ASP A 156 -5.06 26.12 1.34
C ASP A 156 -5.84 25.11 0.46
N ARG A 157 -5.32 23.89 0.31
CA ARG A 157 -5.99 22.80 -0.43
C ARG A 157 -7.40 22.52 0.10
N ASP A 158 -8.25 22.05 -0.81
CA ASP A 158 -9.66 21.74 -0.60
C ASP A 158 -9.97 20.23 -0.49
N TYR A 159 -8.95 19.38 -0.49
CA TYR A 159 -9.03 17.92 -0.34
C TYR A 159 -8.31 17.43 0.94
N PRO A 160 -8.79 16.33 1.56
CA PRO A 160 -8.09 15.69 2.67
C PRO A 160 -6.74 15.14 2.22
N LEU A 161 -5.70 15.40 3.01
CA LEU A 161 -4.37 14.83 2.83
C LEU A 161 -4.06 13.88 3.97
N GLY A 162 -3.74 12.63 3.62
CA GLY A 162 -3.34 11.60 4.57
C GLY A 162 -1.84 11.41 4.65
N VAL A 163 -1.40 10.86 5.78
CA VAL A 163 -0.06 10.30 5.95
C VAL A 163 -0.11 8.77 5.95
N SER A 164 0.75 8.14 5.16
CA SER A 164 0.88 6.69 5.13
C SER A 164 1.65 6.19 6.35
N CYS A 165 1.01 5.33 7.13
CA CYS A 165 1.58 4.62 8.28
C CYS A 165 1.94 3.15 7.94
N GLY A 166 2.05 2.82 6.65
CA GLY A 166 2.55 1.52 6.20
C GLY A 166 1.61 0.34 6.50
N SER A 167 2.23 -0.82 6.72
CA SER A 167 1.60 -2.09 7.07
C SER A 167 2.54 -2.81 8.02
N MET A 168 2.03 -3.24 9.17
CA MET A 168 2.83 -3.90 10.19
C MET A 168 2.94 -5.39 9.88
N ILE A 169 1.80 -6.07 9.71
CA ILE A 169 1.77 -7.53 9.57
C ILE A 169 1.37 -7.97 8.15
N GLY A 170 0.58 -7.18 7.42
CA GLY A 170 0.16 -7.48 6.05
C GLY A 170 1.32 -7.59 5.07
N LYS A 171 2.29 -6.65 5.12
CA LYS A 171 3.49 -6.73 4.27
C LYS A 171 4.46 -7.83 4.72
N VAL A 172 4.50 -8.14 6.01
CA VAL A 172 5.23 -9.33 6.53
C VAL A 172 4.58 -10.62 6.02
N ARG A 173 3.24 -10.70 6.01
CA ARG A 173 2.47 -11.79 5.40
C ARG A 173 2.82 -11.95 3.93
N ASP A 174 2.89 -10.85 3.18
CA ASP A 174 3.29 -10.90 1.78
C ASP A 174 4.69 -11.52 1.66
N MET A 175 5.68 -10.98 2.37
CA MET A 175 7.07 -11.47 2.33
C MET A 175 7.21 -12.93 2.76
N LEU A 176 6.50 -13.38 3.80
CA LEU A 176 6.60 -14.76 4.29
C LEU A 176 5.68 -15.72 3.54
N THR A 177 4.78 -15.23 2.68
CA THR A 177 3.55 -15.90 2.23
C THR A 177 2.53 -16.13 3.36
N PHE A 178 1.29 -16.43 2.98
CA PHE A 178 0.22 -16.78 3.93
C PHE A 178 0.61 -17.96 4.83
N GLU A 179 1.05 -19.07 4.24
CA GLU A 179 1.41 -20.27 4.99
C GLU A 179 2.67 -20.03 5.84
N GLY A 180 3.67 -19.35 5.29
CA GLY A 180 4.92 -19.07 6.01
C GLY A 180 4.69 -18.19 7.25
N LEU A 181 3.86 -17.14 7.17
CA LEU A 181 3.51 -16.37 8.36
C LEU A 181 2.76 -17.22 9.39
N ALA A 182 1.83 -18.08 8.96
CA ALA A 182 1.06 -18.94 9.84
C ALA A 182 1.94 -19.88 10.69
N TYR A 183 3.00 -20.44 10.11
CA TYR A 183 3.99 -21.23 10.85
C TYR A 183 4.96 -20.37 11.65
N ALA A 184 5.47 -19.27 11.08
CA ALA A 184 6.46 -18.42 11.73
C ALA A 184 5.96 -17.82 13.05
N CYS A 185 4.64 -17.54 13.18
CA CYS A 185 4.05 -17.11 14.45
C CYS A 185 4.24 -18.10 15.60
N TYR A 186 4.46 -19.38 15.32
CA TYR A 186 4.69 -20.44 16.33
C TYR A 186 6.15 -20.90 16.36
N ASP A 187 6.76 -21.09 15.20
CA ASP A 187 8.12 -21.61 15.10
C ASP A 187 9.18 -20.54 15.39
N TYR A 188 8.92 -19.29 15.00
CA TYR A 188 9.86 -18.17 15.08
C TYR A 188 9.19 -16.85 15.51
N PRO A 189 8.48 -16.80 16.66
CA PRO A 189 7.76 -15.60 17.10
C PRO A 189 8.66 -14.36 17.20
N ASP A 190 9.87 -14.52 17.74
CA ASP A 190 10.86 -13.44 17.88
C ASP A 190 11.28 -12.85 16.52
N MET A 191 11.33 -13.67 15.46
CA MET A 191 11.62 -13.18 14.10
C MET A 191 10.47 -12.32 13.59
N VAL A 192 9.23 -12.74 13.82
CA VAL A 192 8.05 -11.98 13.37
C VAL A 192 7.91 -10.68 14.15
N GLU A 193 8.20 -10.68 15.46
CA GLU A 193 8.27 -9.47 16.28
C GLU A 193 9.34 -8.50 15.75
N ASP A 194 10.56 -8.97 15.47
CA ASP A 194 11.61 -8.12 14.90
C ASP A 194 11.25 -7.59 13.50
N MET A 195 10.52 -8.38 12.69
CA MET A 195 9.97 -7.91 11.42
C MET A 195 8.98 -6.76 11.63
N VAL A 196 8.01 -6.91 12.52
CA VAL A 196 7.01 -5.86 12.84
C VAL A 196 7.69 -4.60 13.37
N GLU A 197 8.61 -4.73 14.34
CA GLU A 197 9.38 -3.61 14.89
C GLU A 197 10.17 -2.88 13.80
N THR A 198 10.76 -3.61 12.86
CA THR A 198 11.46 -2.99 11.71
C THR A 198 10.50 -2.16 10.88
N CYS A 199 9.28 -2.63 10.63
CA CYS A 199 8.26 -1.88 9.91
C CYS A 199 7.87 -0.60 10.65
N CYS A 200 7.67 -0.70 11.97
CA CYS A 200 7.36 0.43 12.83
C CYS A 200 8.45 1.50 12.74
N GLN A 201 9.72 1.13 12.92
CA GLN A 201 10.85 2.06 12.84
C GLN A 201 10.95 2.77 11.49
N LEU A 202 10.67 2.05 10.38
CA LEU A 202 10.66 2.65 9.05
C LEU A 202 9.51 3.65 8.86
N VAL A 203 8.33 3.35 9.42
CA VAL A 203 7.19 4.27 9.40
C VAL A 203 7.51 5.50 10.24
N GLU A 204 8.01 5.34 11.45
CA GLU A 204 8.42 6.43 12.35
C GLU A 204 9.45 7.34 11.67
N HIS A 205 10.45 6.77 11.00
CA HIS A 205 11.44 7.54 10.23
C HIS A 205 10.82 8.43 9.15
N SER A 206 9.78 7.95 8.47
CA SER A 206 9.05 8.76 7.49
C SER A 206 8.15 9.79 8.17
N LEU A 207 7.54 9.45 9.30
CA LEU A 207 6.70 10.36 10.07
C LEU A 207 7.51 11.52 10.65
N ASP A 208 8.72 11.28 11.16
CA ASP A 208 9.62 12.33 11.68
C ASP A 208 9.98 13.39 10.63
N GLN A 209 10.01 13.00 9.34
CA GLN A 209 10.27 13.91 8.23
C GLN A 209 9.02 14.70 7.80
N LEU A 210 7.82 14.14 7.98
CA LEU A 210 6.56 14.69 7.45
C LEU A 210 5.72 15.43 8.49
N LEU A 211 5.69 14.94 9.74
CA LEU A 211 4.90 15.53 10.81
C LEU A 211 5.44 16.92 11.16
N GLY A 212 4.54 17.85 11.43
CA GLY A 212 4.86 19.27 11.61
C GLY A 212 5.12 20.04 10.31
N GLN A 213 5.30 19.37 9.17
CA GLN A 213 5.42 20.02 7.86
C GLN A 213 4.08 20.24 7.17
N PHE A 214 3.09 19.38 7.46
CA PHE A 214 1.76 19.41 6.86
C PHE A 214 0.68 19.30 7.94
N ALA A 215 -0.47 19.93 7.69
CA ALA A 215 -1.68 19.69 8.47
C ALA A 215 -2.41 18.47 7.90
N PHE A 216 -2.10 17.26 8.33
CA PHE A 216 -2.76 16.03 7.87
C PHE A 216 -4.20 15.93 8.39
N ASP A 217 -5.08 15.36 7.56
CA ASP A 217 -6.50 15.14 7.87
C ASP A 217 -6.77 13.69 8.33
N TYR A 218 -5.90 12.75 7.96
CA TYR A 218 -5.97 11.36 8.41
C TYR A 218 -4.59 10.68 8.39
N ALA A 219 -4.52 9.54 9.08
CA ALA A 219 -3.45 8.56 8.95
C ALA A 219 -4.06 7.26 8.42
N SER A 220 -3.32 6.48 7.63
CA SER A 220 -3.81 5.20 7.16
C SER A 220 -2.74 4.12 7.22
N GLY A 221 -3.14 2.90 7.54
CA GLY A 221 -2.36 1.69 7.31
C GLY A 221 -3.13 0.71 6.44
N TRP A 222 -2.43 -0.28 5.90
CA TRP A 222 -3.02 -1.39 5.15
C TRP A 222 -2.73 -2.71 5.86
N GLU A 223 -3.76 -3.52 6.08
CA GLU A 223 -3.64 -4.84 6.68
C GLU A 223 -4.54 -5.83 5.95
N ASP A 224 -3.92 -6.81 5.30
CA ASP A 224 -4.62 -7.95 4.68
C ASP A 224 -4.24 -9.25 5.38
N ILE A 225 -4.85 -9.44 6.54
CA ILE A 225 -4.67 -10.60 7.41
C ILE A 225 -5.96 -11.39 7.64
N CYS A 226 -7.01 -11.11 6.89
CA CYS A 226 -8.31 -11.75 7.05
C CYS A 226 -8.32 -13.17 6.46
N PHE A 227 -8.90 -14.11 7.19
CA PHE A 227 -9.16 -15.49 6.76
C PHE A 227 -10.62 -15.87 7.05
N LYS A 228 -11.05 -17.04 6.55
CA LYS A 228 -12.45 -17.51 6.61
C LYS A 228 -13.08 -17.44 8.01
N ASN A 229 -12.30 -17.70 9.05
CA ASN A 229 -12.79 -17.78 10.44
C ASN A 229 -12.25 -16.65 11.34
N GLY A 230 -11.75 -15.55 10.76
CA GLY A 230 -11.09 -14.45 11.49
C GLY A 230 -9.69 -14.18 10.94
N PRO A 231 -8.87 -13.37 11.65
CA PRO A 231 -7.50 -13.08 11.22
C PRO A 231 -6.62 -14.34 11.18
N ILE A 232 -5.59 -14.34 10.33
CA ILE A 232 -4.58 -15.41 10.26
C ILE A 232 -3.73 -15.47 11.54
N VAL A 233 -3.52 -14.31 12.18
CA VAL A 233 -2.82 -14.21 13.46
C VAL A 233 -3.79 -14.36 14.63
N SER A 234 -3.32 -14.98 15.72
CA SER A 234 -4.13 -15.17 16.92
C SER A 234 -4.33 -13.85 17.68
N VAL A 235 -5.37 -13.77 18.51
CA VAL A 235 -5.60 -12.59 19.38
C VAL A 235 -4.42 -12.34 20.34
N PRO A 236 -3.81 -13.36 20.98
CA PRO A 236 -2.59 -13.15 21.76
C PRO A 236 -1.46 -12.54 20.94
N PHE A 237 -1.19 -13.07 19.73
CA PHE A 237 -0.17 -12.50 18.85
C PHE A 237 -0.45 -11.03 18.54
N PHE A 238 -1.67 -10.70 18.11
CA PHE A 238 -2.05 -9.33 17.77
C PHE A 238 -1.98 -8.34 18.96
N ARG A 239 -2.04 -8.84 20.20
CA ARG A 239 -1.99 -8.01 21.41
C ARG A 239 -0.55 -7.80 21.90
N ASP A 240 0.28 -8.84 21.77
CA ASP A 240 1.57 -8.93 22.44
C ASP A 240 2.76 -8.61 21.52
N VAL A 241 2.55 -8.57 20.20
CA VAL A 241 3.53 -8.27 19.14
C VAL A 241 3.22 -6.95 18.47
#